data_AF-A0A1W1VY32-F1
#
_entry.id   AF-A0A1W1VY32-F1
#
_cell.length_a   1.000
_cell.length_b   1.000
_cell.length_c   1.000
_cell.angle_alpha   90.00
_cell.angle_beta   90.00
_cell.angle_gamma   90.00
#
_symmetry.space_group_name_H-M   'P 1'
#
loop_
_entity.id
_entity.type
_entity.pdbx_description
1 polymer ?
#
loop_
_entity_poly.entity_id
_entity_poly.type
_entity_poly.pdbx_seq_one_letter_code
_entity_poly.pdbx_strand_id
1 'polypeptide(L)'
;MRNKVVSFGGKEIRVEEKRIGDLEKLIIELFPTSKGKIANIDLAKELGALDFDILYKKLPVIFPELTKDDIKNAYMSEIEALIEAFVDVNFLGLKKLFKPMLTLAQSGLPQR
;
A
#
# COMPACT_ATOMS: atom_id res chain seq x y z
N MET A 1 -14.09 9.45 9.09
CA MET A 1 -13.42 9.06 7.84
C MET A 1 -12.01 9.61 7.91
N ARG A 2 -11.00 8.74 7.90
CA ARG A 2 -9.59 9.16 7.97
C ARG A 2 -9.15 9.71 6.61
N ASN A 3 -8.33 10.74 6.63
CA ASN A 3 -7.68 11.26 5.43
C ASN A 3 -6.29 11.78 5.77
N LYS A 4 -5.45 11.93 4.74
CA LYS A 4 -4.13 12.55 4.83
C LYS A 4 -3.81 13.21 3.50
N VAL A 5 -3.31 14.45 3.54
CA VAL A 5 -2.84 15.15 2.34
C VAL A 5 -1.33 14.96 2.25
N VAL A 6 -0.85 14.61 1.07
CA VAL A 6 0.57 14.39 0.78
C VAL A 6 0.94 15.25 -0.42
N SER A 7 2.05 15.98 -0.32
CA SER A 7 2.64 16.64 -1.48
C SER A 7 3.40 15.62 -2.34
N PHE A 8 3.05 15.52 -3.61
CA PHE A 8 3.66 14.60 -4.58
C PHE A 8 3.83 15.30 -5.93
N GLY A 9 5.07 15.42 -6.41
CA GLY A 9 5.35 16.03 -7.71
C GLY A 9 4.88 17.48 -7.82
N GLY A 10 4.94 18.23 -6.70
CA GLY A 10 4.46 19.61 -6.62
C GLY A 10 2.93 19.78 -6.56
N LYS A 11 2.17 18.70 -6.41
CA LYS A 11 0.70 18.70 -6.24
C LYS A 11 0.31 18.15 -4.88
N GLU A 12 -0.87 18.51 -4.39
CA GLU A 12 -1.45 17.90 -3.19
C GLU A 12 -2.35 16.72 -3.56
N ILE A 13 -2.00 15.54 -3.05
CA ILE A 13 -2.73 14.29 -3.23
C ILE A 13 -3.48 14.00 -1.94
N ARG A 14 -4.81 13.80 -2.05
CA ARG A 14 -5.65 13.54 -0.89
C ARG A 14 -5.93 12.05 -0.77
N VAL A 15 -5.31 11.43 0.22
CA VAL A 15 -5.51 10.04 0.55
C VAL A 15 -6.70 9.90 1.49
N GLU A 16 -7.74 9.19 1.07
CA GLU A 16 -8.95 8.96 1.86
C GLU A 16 -9.14 7.49 2.25
N GLU A 17 -9.80 7.29 3.39
CA GLU A 17 -10.18 5.97 3.88
C GLU A 17 -11.19 5.31 2.93
N LYS A 18 -10.80 4.17 2.37
CA LYS A 18 -11.64 3.34 1.51
C LYS A 18 -12.43 2.34 2.35
N ARG A 19 -13.62 1.95 1.88
CA ARG A 19 -14.38 0.86 2.52
C ARG A 19 -13.65 -0.46 2.28
N ILE A 20 -13.86 -1.43 3.16
CA ILE A 20 -13.20 -2.75 3.06
C ILE A 20 -13.46 -3.45 1.73
N GLY A 21 -14.67 -3.35 1.18
CA GLY A 21 -15.01 -3.93 -0.13
C GLY A 21 -14.36 -3.21 -1.31
N ASP A 22 -14.07 -1.90 -1.19
CA ASP A 22 -13.34 -1.15 -2.21
C ASP A 22 -11.84 -1.47 -2.14
N LEU A 23 -11.30 -1.69 -0.93
CA LEU A 23 -9.93 -2.17 -0.73
C LEU A 23 -9.74 -3.58 -1.29
N GLU A 24 -10.72 -4.48 -1.09
CA GLU A 24 -10.68 -5.83 -1.64
C GLU A 24 -10.60 -5.80 -3.18
N LYS A 25 -11.47 -5.01 -3.83
CA LYS A 25 -11.42 -4.79 -5.29
C LYS A 25 -10.09 -4.21 -5.74
N LEU A 26 -9.59 -3.20 -5.04
CA LEU A 26 -8.31 -2.58 -5.33
C LEU A 26 -7.15 -3.60 -5.25
N ILE A 27 -7.15 -4.47 -4.24
CA ILE A 27 -6.13 -5.51 -4.11
C ILE A 27 -6.25 -6.55 -5.24
N ILE A 28 -7.47 -6.91 -5.65
CA ILE A 28 -7.69 -7.78 -6.82
C ILE A 28 -7.14 -7.13 -8.10
N GLU A 29 -7.36 -5.83 -8.28
CA GLU A 29 -6.91 -5.10 -9.46
C GLU A 29 -5.38 -4.95 -9.49
N LEU A 30 -4.76 -4.68 -8.33
CA LEU A 30 -3.31 -4.54 -8.19
C LEU A 30 -2.56 -5.87 -8.22
N PHE A 31 -3.19 -6.94 -7.74
CA PHE A 31 -2.62 -8.28 -7.62
C PHE A 31 -3.66 -9.32 -8.07
N PRO A 32 -3.95 -9.42 -9.38
CA PRO A 32 -5.00 -10.31 -9.89
C PRO A 32 -4.75 -11.78 -9.56
N THR A 33 -3.48 -12.17 -9.46
CA THR A 33 -3.00 -13.48 -8.98
C THR A 33 -3.45 -13.81 -7.55
N SER A 34 -3.70 -12.82 -6.71
CA SER A 34 -4.12 -13.00 -5.32
C SER A 34 -5.60 -13.37 -5.16
N LYS A 35 -6.44 -13.11 -6.17
CA LYS A 35 -7.91 -13.23 -6.10
C LYS A 35 -8.51 -12.51 -4.88
N GLY A 36 -7.90 -11.41 -4.43
CA GLY A 36 -8.37 -10.60 -3.29
C GLY A 36 -7.98 -11.15 -1.92
N LYS A 37 -7.29 -12.30 -1.87
CA LYS A 37 -6.77 -12.86 -0.63
C LYS A 37 -5.39 -12.29 -0.37
N ILE A 38 -5.26 -11.45 0.67
CA ILE A 38 -3.97 -10.88 1.11
C ILE A 38 -2.93 -12.00 1.36
N ALA A 39 -3.37 -13.14 1.91
CA ALA A 39 -2.51 -14.31 2.17
C ALA A 39 -1.93 -14.97 0.90
N ASN A 40 -2.51 -14.72 -0.26
CA ASN A 40 -2.06 -15.26 -1.55
C ASN A 40 -1.18 -14.27 -2.32
N ILE A 41 -0.94 -13.07 -1.78
CA ILE A 41 -0.02 -12.12 -2.40
C ILE A 41 1.40 -12.58 -2.08
N ASP A 42 2.05 -13.22 -3.05
CA ASP A 42 3.48 -13.47 -3.00
C ASP A 42 4.22 -12.16 -3.30
N LEU A 43 4.37 -11.33 -2.27
CA LEU A 43 5.06 -10.05 -2.34
C LEU A 43 6.47 -10.20 -2.92
N ALA A 44 7.15 -11.33 -2.72
CA ALA A 44 8.49 -11.55 -3.26
C ALA A 44 8.49 -11.86 -4.76
N LYS A 45 7.47 -12.56 -5.28
CA LYS A 45 7.30 -12.72 -6.74
C LYS A 45 6.75 -11.48 -7.44
N GLU A 46 5.84 -10.78 -6.79
CA GLU A 46 5.19 -9.58 -7.34
C GLU A 46 6.06 -8.33 -7.21
N LEU A 47 6.97 -8.27 -6.22
CA LEU A 47 7.89 -7.15 -5.96
C LEU A 47 9.37 -7.51 -6.13
N GLY A 48 9.73 -8.78 -6.35
CA GLY A 48 11.12 -9.20 -6.60
C GLY A 48 11.72 -8.63 -7.88
N ALA A 49 10.87 -8.12 -8.76
CA ALA A 49 11.20 -7.17 -9.80
C ALA A 49 10.51 -5.83 -9.48
N LEU A 50 10.96 -5.11 -8.45
CA LEU A 50 10.63 -3.70 -8.20
C LEU A 50 11.18 -2.86 -9.37
N ASP A 51 10.64 -3.10 -10.54
CA ASP A 51 10.85 -2.31 -11.72
C ASP A 51 10.01 -1.04 -11.56
N PHE A 52 10.57 0.10 -11.92
CA PHE A 52 9.86 1.38 -11.88
C PHE A 52 8.56 1.31 -12.71
N ASP A 53 8.50 0.39 -13.66
CA ASP A 53 7.32 0.11 -14.47
C ASP A 53 6.11 -0.41 -13.65
N ILE A 54 6.34 -1.04 -12.49
CA ILE A 54 5.28 -1.39 -11.53
C ILE A 54 4.73 -0.13 -10.87
N LEU A 55 5.59 0.79 -10.43
CA LEU A 55 5.18 2.05 -9.81
C LEU A 55 4.34 2.87 -10.82
N TYR A 56 4.79 2.96 -12.06
CA TYR A 56 4.10 3.66 -13.14
C TYR A 56 2.73 3.08 -13.51
N LYS A 57 2.52 1.78 -13.32
CA LYS A 57 1.24 1.11 -13.63
C LYS A 57 0.30 1.06 -12.43
N LYS A 58 0.83 0.80 -11.23
CA LYS A 58 0.04 0.52 -10.03
C LYS A 58 -0.32 1.78 -9.24
N LEU A 59 0.54 2.79 -9.16
CA LEU A 59 0.22 4.03 -8.45
C LEU A 59 -0.99 4.77 -9.04
N PRO A 60 -1.15 4.89 -10.39
CA PRO A 60 -2.34 5.51 -10.95
C PRO A 60 -3.64 4.75 -10.68
N VAL A 61 -3.58 3.43 -10.46
CA VAL A 61 -4.76 2.63 -10.08
C VAL A 61 -5.20 2.96 -8.66
N ILE A 62 -4.25 3.19 -7.75
CA ILE A 62 -4.54 3.56 -6.35
C ILE A 62 -4.94 5.03 -6.24
N PHE A 63 -4.27 5.88 -7.00
CA PHE A 63 -4.41 7.34 -7.03
C PHE A 63 -4.67 7.78 -8.49
N PRO A 64 -5.94 7.77 -8.94
CA PRO A 64 -6.29 8.07 -10.35
C PRO A 64 -5.89 9.46 -10.83
N GLU A 65 -5.62 10.38 -9.90
CA GLU A 65 -5.14 11.73 -10.14
C GLU A 65 -3.64 11.82 -10.48
N LEU A 66 -2.89 10.72 -10.33
CA LEU A 66 -1.48 10.64 -10.73
C LEU A 66 -1.34 10.13 -12.16
N THR A 67 -0.61 10.88 -12.97
CA THR A 67 -0.17 10.42 -14.29
C THR A 67 1.16 9.68 -14.22
N LYS A 68 1.49 8.94 -15.28
CA LYS A 68 2.80 8.30 -15.41
C LYS A 68 3.95 9.32 -15.35
N ASP A 69 3.75 10.51 -15.90
CA ASP A 69 4.76 11.57 -15.88
C ASP A 69 4.92 12.19 -14.50
N ASP A 70 3.85 12.33 -13.72
CA ASP A 70 3.95 12.77 -12.32
C ASP A 70 4.83 11.80 -11.51
N ILE A 71 4.68 10.49 -11.73
CA ILE A 71 5.45 9.47 -11.01
C ILE A 71 6.91 9.42 -11.48
N LYS A 72 7.18 9.61 -12.77
CA LYS A 72 8.56 9.65 -13.30
C LYS A 72 9.37 10.83 -12.78
N ASN A 73 8.70 11.94 -12.54
CA ASN A 73 9.34 13.18 -12.06
C ASN A 73 9.31 13.30 -10.53
N ALA A 74 8.69 12.35 -9.83
CA ALA A 74 8.64 12.34 -8.37
C ALA A 74 9.95 11.86 -7.75
N TYR A 75 10.30 12.45 -6.61
CA TYR A 75 11.37 11.92 -5.77
C TYR A 75 10.92 10.62 -5.09
N MET A 76 11.86 9.71 -4.86
CA MET A 76 11.56 8.45 -4.15
C MET A 76 10.92 8.70 -2.77
N SER A 77 11.34 9.75 -2.06
CA SER A 77 10.75 10.15 -0.78
C SER A 77 9.28 10.57 -0.89
N GLU A 78 8.85 11.12 -2.04
CA GLU A 78 7.44 11.45 -2.28
C GLU A 78 6.62 10.19 -2.52
N ILE A 79 7.17 9.21 -3.24
CA ILE A 79 6.57 7.88 -3.44
C ILE A 79 6.41 7.17 -2.10
N GLU A 80 7.45 7.14 -1.28
CA GLU A 80 7.42 6.57 0.07
C GLU A 80 6.35 7.25 0.94
N ALA A 81 6.32 8.59 0.97
CA ALA A 81 5.36 9.36 1.75
C ALA A 81 3.91 9.09 1.32
N LEU A 82 3.66 8.93 0.02
CA LEU A 82 2.36 8.62 -0.53
C LEU A 82 1.90 7.21 -0.16
N ILE A 83 2.79 6.22 -0.26
CA ILE A 83 2.50 4.84 0.14
C ILE A 83 2.26 4.76 1.65
N GLU A 84 3.08 5.43 2.46
CA GLU A 84 2.90 5.47 3.91
C GLU A 84 1.54 6.08 4.29
N ALA A 85 1.16 7.20 3.66
CA ALA A 85 -0.14 7.80 3.86
C ALA A 85 -1.30 6.87 3.52
N PHE A 86 -1.21 6.12 2.42
CA PHE A 86 -2.20 5.10 2.06
C PHE A 86 -2.31 3.99 3.10
N VAL A 87 -1.17 3.47 3.57
CA VAL A 87 -1.11 2.42 4.59
C VAL A 87 -1.69 2.92 5.91
N ASP A 88 -1.36 4.14 6.34
CA ASP A 88 -1.87 4.69 7.59
C ASP A 88 -3.37 4.99 7.50
N VAL A 89 -3.85 5.58 6.41
CA VAL A 89 -5.27 5.91 6.29
C VAL A 89 -6.15 4.65 6.25
N ASN A 90 -5.72 3.61 5.53
CA ASN A 90 -6.53 2.41 5.29
C ASN A 90 -6.24 1.24 6.23
N PHE A 91 -5.02 1.14 6.77
CA PHE A 91 -4.56 -0.03 7.53
C PHE A 91 -4.00 0.30 8.93
N LEU A 92 -4.06 1.55 9.42
CA LEU A 92 -3.55 1.91 10.76
C LEU A 92 -4.10 1.02 11.90
N GLY A 93 -5.38 0.63 11.83
CA GLY A 93 -5.97 -0.28 12.82
C GLY A 93 -5.32 -1.66 12.76
N LEU A 94 -5.15 -2.20 11.56
CA LEU A 94 -4.46 -3.47 11.31
C LEU A 94 -3.00 -3.41 11.74
N LYS A 95 -2.27 -2.35 11.39
CA LYS A 95 -0.86 -2.08 11.76
C LYS A 95 -0.67 -2.06 13.29
N LYS A 96 -1.63 -1.50 14.02
CA LYS A 96 -1.64 -1.51 15.49
C LYS A 96 -1.95 -2.89 16.09
N LEU A 97 -2.72 -3.73 15.41
CA LEU A 97 -3.04 -5.10 15.86
C LEU A 97 -1.93 -6.11 15.53
N PHE A 98 -1.19 -5.90 14.44
CA PHE A 98 -0.08 -6.79 14.04
C PHE A 98 1.04 -6.86 15.08
N LYS A 99 1.46 -5.72 15.66
CA LYS A 99 2.53 -5.69 16.67
C LYS A 99 2.23 -6.59 17.89
N PRO A 100 1.11 -6.41 18.63
CA PRO A 100 0.80 -7.27 19.76
C PRO A 100 0.57 -8.72 19.35
N MET A 101 -0.03 -8.99 18.18
CA MET A 101 -0.20 -10.36 17.66
C MET A 101 1.15 -11.05 17.40
N LEU A 102 2.13 -10.35 16.82
CA LEU A 102 3.49 -10.86 16.63
C LEU A 102 4.20 -11.11 17.96
N THR A 103 4.05 -10.19 18.92
CA THR A 103 4.61 -10.37 20.27
C THR A 103 4.01 -11.58 20.98
N LEU A 104 2.71 -11.83 20.83
CA LEU A 104 2.03 -13.01 21.38
C LEU A 104 2.48 -14.30 20.69
N ALA A 105 2.61 -14.30 19.35
CA ALA A 105 3.12 -15.44 18.60
C ALA A 105 4.57 -15.78 18.97
N GLN A 106 5.42 -14.77 19.17
CA GLN A 106 6.81 -14.94 19.62
C GLN A 106 6.91 -15.42 21.06
N SER A 107 6.02 -14.92 21.94
CA SER A 107 5.96 -15.34 23.35
C SER A 107 5.41 -16.76 23.53
N GLY A 108 4.66 -17.28 22.55
CA GLY A 108 4.16 -18.65 22.53
C GLY A 108 5.09 -19.66 21.84
N LEU A 109 6.16 -19.21 21.18
CA LEU A 109 7.19 -20.10 20.65
C LEU A 109 8.12 -20.54 21.80
N PRO A 110 8.23 -21.85 22.11
CA PRO A 110 9.15 -22.30 23.15
C PRO A 110 10.58 -21.93 22.75
N GLN A 111 11.28 -21.21 23.62
CA GLN A 111 12.72 -20.97 23.50
C GLN A 111 13.41 -22.33 23.40
N ARG A 112 13.97 -22.63 22.23
CA ARG A 112 14.91 -23.74 22.02
C ARG A 112 16.32 -23.20 22.02
#